data_AF-A0A919MCG1-F1
#
_entry.id   AF-A0A919MCG1-F1
#
_cell.length_a   1.000
_cell.length_b   1.000
_cell.length_c   1.000
_cell.angle_alpha   90.00
_cell.angle_beta   90.00
_cell.angle_gamma   90.00
#
_symmetry.space_group_name_H-M   'P 1'
#
loop_
_entity.id
_entity.type
_entity.pdbx_description
1 polymer ?
#
loop_
_entity_poly.entity_id
_entity_poly.type
_entity_poly.pdbx_seq_one_letter_code
_entity_poly.pdbx_strand_id
1 'polypeptide(L)' 'MRGRQFNLVLLAVSHAQNGEPEEAARVGIDAVEAAEGLYSSRARDYLTDLVDRLSKHVGLPAVQDFAERARPVLTSA' A
#
# COMPACT_ATOMS: atom_id res chain seq x y z
N MET A 1 15.26 9.60 -5.73
CA MET A 1 15.44 8.28 -5.08
C MET A 1 14.12 7.51 -5.23
N ARG A 2 14.12 6.35 -5.92
CA ARG A 2 12.88 5.57 -6.21
C ARG A 2 12.81 4.22 -5.49
N GLY A 3 13.89 3.81 -4.81
CA GLY A 3 13.99 2.49 -4.20
C GLY A 3 13.23 2.36 -2.88
N ARG A 4 13.14 3.44 -2.10
CA ARG A 4 12.50 3.40 -0.77
C ARG A 4 11.01 3.08 -0.86
N GLN A 5 10.27 3.79 -1.72
CA GLN A 5 8.83 3.56 -1.90
C GLN A 5 8.57 2.14 -2.37
N PHE A 6 9.33 1.70 -3.38
CA PHE A 6 9.20 0.35 -3.92
C PHE A 6 9.46 -0.73 -2.87
N ASN A 7 10.52 -0.56 -2.06
CA ASN A 7 10.83 -1.50 -0.98
C ASN A 7 9.74 -1.51 0.10
N LEU A 8 9.15 -0.36 0.43
CA LEU A 8 8.05 -0.29 1.38
C LEU A 8 6.79 -1.01 0.87
N VAL A 9 6.44 -0.82 -0.41
CA VAL A 9 5.30 -1.56 -0.98
C VAL A 9 5.56 -3.06 -0.95
N LEU A 10 6.76 -3.52 -1.33
CA LEU A 10 7.10 -4.95 -1.25
C LEU A 10 7.05 -5.50 0.19
N LEU A 11 7.51 -4.72 1.17
CA LEU A 11 7.44 -5.09 2.58
C LEU A 11 5.98 -5.19 3.05
N ALA A 12 5.14 -4.23 2.69
CA ALA A 12 3.71 -4.26 3.00
C ALA A 12 3.02 -5.49 2.39
N VAL A 13 3.33 -5.84 1.14
CA VAL A 13 2.85 -7.08 0.49
C VAL A 13 3.30 -8.31 1.27
N SER A 14 4.56 -8.37 1.72
CA SER A 14 5.08 -9.47 2.54
C SER A 14 4.32 -9.63 3.85
N HIS A 15 4.06 -8.55 4.59
CA HIS A 15 3.24 -8.60 5.81
C HIS A 15 1.83 -9.15 5.55
N ALA A 16 1.19 -8.69 4.48
CA ALA A 16 -0.12 -9.23 4.10
C ALA A 16 -0.04 -10.72 3.71
N GLN A 17 1.10 -11.22 3.18
CA GLN A 17 1.29 -12.65 2.85
C GLN A 17 1.45 -13.50 4.10
N ASN A 18 2.06 -12.93 5.14
CA ASN A 18 2.25 -13.59 6.42
C ASN A 18 1.02 -13.52 7.34
N GLY A 19 -0.10 -12.96 6.86
CA GLY A 19 -1.32 -12.85 7.64
C GLY A 19 -1.30 -11.70 8.65
N GLU A 20 -0.53 -10.65 8.38
CA GLU A 20 -0.35 -9.48 9.25
C GLU A 20 -1.00 -8.23 8.60
N PRO A 21 -2.33 -8.15 8.51
CA PRO A 21 -3.02 -7.11 7.73
C PRO A 21 -2.84 -5.69 8.30
N GLU A 22 -2.73 -5.53 9.62
CA GLU A 22 -2.52 -4.22 10.23
C GLU A 22 -1.11 -3.68 9.95
N GLU A 23 -0.10 -4.55 10.01
CA GLU A 23 1.29 -4.17 9.70
C GLU A 23 1.44 -3.86 8.21
N ALA A 24 0.84 -4.69 7.36
CA ALA A 24 0.75 -4.43 5.92
C ALA A 24 0.13 -3.07 5.62
N ALA A 25 -0.95 -2.70 6.33
CA ALA A 25 -1.60 -1.41 6.16
C ALA A 25 -0.71 -0.25 6.62
N ARG A 26 -0.05 -0.36 7.79
CA ARG A 26 0.87 0.66 8.31
C ARG A 26 2.03 0.92 7.34
N VAL A 27 2.72 -0.13 6.90
CA VAL A 27 3.82 0.00 5.93
C VAL A 27 3.31 0.47 4.57
N GLY A 28 2.09 0.10 4.19
CA GLY A 28 1.41 0.59 2.99
C GLY A 28 1.20 2.12 3.02
N ILE A 29 0.82 2.67 4.18
CA ILE A 29 0.72 4.12 4.39
C ILE A 29 2.09 4.78 4.21
N ASP A 30 3.15 4.25 4.84
CA ASP A 30 4.51 4.77 4.66
C ASP A 30 4.93 4.78 3.18
N ALA A 31 4.52 3.76 2.42
CA ALA A 31 4.79 3.67 1.00
C ALA A 31 4.05 4.75 0.19
N VAL A 32 2.78 5.02 0.52
CA VAL A 32 1.93 6.06 -0.07
C VAL A 32 2.42 7.46 0.31
N GLU A 33 2.87 7.69 1.52
CA GLU A 33 3.41 9.00 1.95
C GLU A 33 4.78 9.28 1.33
N ALA A 34 5.60 8.24 1.18
CA ALA A 34 6.88 8.35 0.49
C ALA A 34 6.73 8.58 -1.01
N ALA A 35 5.52 8.41 -1.55
CA ALA A 35 5.20 8.40 -2.97
C ALA A 35 5.01 9.78 -3.61
N GLU A 36 5.69 10.84 -3.15
CA GLU A 36 5.79 12.09 -3.92
C GLU A 36 6.26 11.75 -5.35
N GLY A 37 5.31 11.69 -6.28
CA GLY A 37 5.53 11.22 -7.65
C GLY A 37 5.78 9.71 -7.80
N LEU A 38 4.89 8.83 -7.29
CA LEU A 38 4.82 7.43 -7.72
C LEU A 38 4.47 7.34 -9.23
N TYR A 39 5.43 7.67 -10.10
CA TYR A 39 5.25 7.65 -11.56
C TYR A 39 5.44 6.24 -12.16
N SER A 40 5.91 5.27 -11.37
CA SER A 40 6.17 3.91 -11.85
C SER A 40 4.87 3.10 -11.88
N SER A 41 4.51 2.56 -13.05
CA SER A 41 3.40 1.62 -13.22
C SER A 41 3.51 0.45 -12.25
N ARG A 42 4.69 -0.18 -12.17
CA ARG A 42 4.94 -1.35 -11.33
C ARG A 42 4.62 -1.12 -9.86
N ALA A 43 4.94 0.05 -9.31
CA ALA A 43 4.67 0.32 -7.90
C ALA A 43 3.19 0.58 -7.63
N ARG A 44 2.45 1.11 -8.62
CA ARG A 44 0.98 1.19 -8.57
C ARG A 44 0.35 -0.20 -8.64
N ASP A 45 0.88 -1.09 -9.47
CA ASP A 45 0.38 -2.48 -9.56
C ASP A 45 0.47 -3.18 -8.20
N TYR A 46 1.61 -3.04 -7.50
CA TYR A 46 1.76 -3.62 -6.17
C TYR A 46 0.89 -2.95 -5.09
N LEU A 47 0.65 -1.64 -5.18
CA LEU A 47 -0.30 -0.97 -4.27
C LEU A 47 -1.73 -1.43 -4.52
N THR A 48 -2.10 -1.66 -5.78
CA THR A 48 -3.41 -2.20 -6.16
C THR A 48 -3.57 -3.62 -5.61
N ASP A 49 -2.56 -4.48 -5.81
CA ASP A 49 -2.52 -5.83 -5.21
C ASP A 49 -2.65 -5.77 -3.68
N LEU A 50 -1.95 -4.83 -3.03
CA LEU A 50 -2.04 -4.67 -1.58
C LEU A 50 -3.47 -4.29 -1.13
N VAL A 51 -4.12 -3.34 -1.82
CA VAL A 51 -5.52 -2.96 -1.55
C VAL A 51 -6.45 -4.16 -1.71
N ASP A 52 -6.32 -4.91 -2.80
CA ASP A 52 -7.17 -6.08 -3.07
C ASP A 52 -7.01 -7.14 -1.98
N ARG A 53 -5.78 -7.39 -1.53
CA ARG A 53 -5.48 -8.38 -0.49
C ARG A 53 -5.98 -7.97 0.89
N LEU A 54 -5.97 -6.67 1.18
CA LEU A 54 -6.46 -6.11 2.43
C LEU A 54 -7.98 -5.88 2.44
N SER A 55 -8.65 -5.88 1.30
CA SER A 55 -10.11 -5.69 1.19
C SER A 55 -10.95 -6.63 2.08
N LYS A 56 -10.46 -7.84 2.34
CA LYS A 56 -11.12 -8.81 3.25
C LYS A 56 -11.02 -8.43 4.74
N HIS A 57 -10.25 -7.42 5.08
CA HIS A 57 -9.99 -6.95 6.44
C HIS A 57 -10.42 -5.48 6.66
N VAL A 58 -11.36 -4.97 5.87
CA VAL A 58 -11.88 -3.59 5.97
C VAL A 58 -12.49 -3.21 7.32
N GLY A 59 -12.72 -4.18 8.23
CA GLY A 59 -13.12 -3.90 9.61
C GLY A 59 -11.97 -3.39 10.50
N LEU A 60 -10.72 -3.46 10.05
CA LEU A 60 -9.55 -3.01 10.81
C LEU A 60 -9.28 -1.52 10.53
N PRO A 61 -9.16 -0.67 11.56
CA PRO A 61 -8.94 0.77 11.38
C PRO A 61 -7.71 1.10 10.52
N ALA A 62 -6.61 0.38 10.70
CA ALA A 62 -5.39 0.59 9.91
C ALA A 62 -5.61 0.33 8.41
N VAL A 63 -6.42 -0.69 8.08
CA VAL A 63 -6.75 -1.04 6.68
C VAL A 63 -7.64 0.03 6.05
N GLN A 64 -8.58 0.59 6.81
CA GLN A 64 -9.42 1.69 6.34
C GLN A 64 -8.57 2.94 6.05
N ASP A 65 -7.70 3.33 6.99
CA ASP A 65 -6.81 4.50 6.82
C ASP A 65 -5.89 4.32 5.60
N PHE A 66 -5.32 3.13 5.43
CA PHE A 66 -4.54 2.81 4.23
C PHE A 66 -5.35 2.96 2.94
N ALA A 67 -6.56 2.38 2.88
CA ALA A 67 -7.40 2.44 1.68
C ALA A 67 -7.79 3.87 1.31
N GLU A 68 -8.09 4.72 2.30
CA GLU A 68 -8.40 6.13 2.10
C GLU A 68 -7.21 6.91 1.53
N ARG A 69 -6.00 6.70 2.08
CA ARG A 69 -4.78 7.36 1.60
C ARG A 69 -4.29 6.84 0.25
N ALA A 70 -4.47 5.56 -0.03
CA ALA A 70 -4.07 4.96 -1.31
C ALA A 70 -4.94 5.43 -2.47
N ARG A 71 -6.24 5.70 -2.22
CA ARG A 71 -7.21 6.11 -3.24
C ARG A 71 -6.70 7.21 -4.19
N PRO A 72 -6.27 8.40 -3.72
CA PRO A 72 -5.80 9.45 -4.62
C PRO A 72 -4.58 9.04 -5.46
N VAL A 73 -3.68 8.21 -4.93
CA VAL A 73 -2.50 7.73 -5.66
C VAL A 73 -2.88 6.76 -6.79
N LEU A 74 -3.90 5.93 -6.57
CA LEU A 74 -4.38 4.94 -7.53
C LEU A 74 -5.31 5.53 -8.59
N THR A 75 -6.06 6.60 -8.28
CA THR A 75 -6.98 7.23 -9.24
C THR A 75 -6.37 8.35 -10.09
N SER A 76 -5.18 8.87 -9.74
CA SER A 76 -4.54 9.99 -10.45
C SER A 76 -3.76 9.55 -11.72
N ALA A 77 -4.33 8.65 -12.53
CA ALA A 77 -3.77 8.17 -13.79
C ALA A 77 -4.46 8.82 -15.01
#